data_AF-A0A7R9DQ38-F1
#
_entry.id   AF-A0A7R9DQ38-F1
#
_cell.length_a   1.000
_cell.length_b   1.000
_cell.length_c   1.000
_cell.angle_alpha   90.00
_cell.angle_beta   90.00
_cell.angle_gamma   90.00
#
_symmetry.space_group_name_H-M   'P 1'
#
loop_
_entity.id
_entity.type
_entity.pdbx_description
1 polymer ?
#
loop_
_entity_poly.entity_id
_entity_poly.type
_entity_poly.pdbx_seq_one_letter_code
_entity_poly.pdbx_strand_id
1 'polypeptide(L)'
;MNSVFNEHPSRRISDDFIEKAVAEARSSFKGDPEEADNPNTGIGAFRFMLETNKGRTMLEFQELMTVFQLLHWNGSLKAMRERQCSRQEVVAHYSNRALDDDMRSQMALDWIAREQENSGALGRELGLSERELETARLAGRELRFPKEKKDILMLAHTQVSS
;
A
#
# COMPACT_ATOMS: atom_id res chain seq x y z
N MET A 1 -15.29 -0.38 12.91
CA MET A 1 -16.70 -0.19 12.50
C MET A 1 -16.75 0.99 11.53
N ASN A 2 -16.43 0.75 10.24
CA ASN A 2 -16.34 1.79 9.19
C ASN A 2 -16.59 1.28 7.74
N SER A 3 -16.82 -0.03 7.50
CA SER A 3 -16.86 -0.53 6.10
C SER A 3 -18.14 -0.15 5.35
N VAL A 4 -19.31 -0.24 5.99
CA VAL A 4 -20.61 0.13 5.38
C VAL A 4 -20.64 1.60 4.91
N PHE A 5 -19.88 2.48 5.56
CA PHE A 5 -19.81 3.90 5.18
C PHE A 5 -18.91 4.12 3.94
N ASN A 6 -17.90 3.27 3.71
CA ASN A 6 -17.02 3.34 2.55
C ASN A 6 -17.59 2.62 1.31
N GLU A 7 -18.60 1.78 1.52
CA GLU A 7 -19.36 1.08 0.47
C GLU A 7 -20.48 1.94 -0.15
N HIS A 8 -20.80 3.10 0.44
CA HIS A 8 -21.89 3.92 -0.06
C HIS A 8 -21.58 4.48 -1.47
N PRO A 9 -22.45 4.27 -2.48
CA PRO A 9 -22.21 4.69 -3.88
C PRO A 9 -21.93 6.18 -4.09
N SER A 10 -22.23 7.02 -3.10
CA SER A 10 -21.98 8.47 -3.12
C SER A 10 -20.56 8.88 -2.72
N ARG A 11 -19.73 7.98 -2.15
CA ARG A 11 -18.32 8.26 -1.81
C ARG A 11 -17.38 7.82 -2.94
N ARG A 12 -17.53 8.49 -4.08
CA ARG A 12 -16.61 8.37 -5.21
C ARG A 12 -15.53 9.44 -5.14
N ILE A 13 -14.38 9.14 -5.72
CA ILE A 13 -13.31 10.13 -5.91
C ILE A 13 -13.82 11.20 -6.88
N SER A 14 -13.94 12.43 -6.40
CA SER A 14 -14.32 13.63 -7.15
C SER A 14 -13.20 14.66 -7.16
N ASP A 15 -13.22 15.61 -8.09
CA ASP A 15 -12.19 16.68 -8.13
C ASP A 15 -12.11 17.44 -6.80
N ASP A 16 -13.26 17.79 -6.21
CA ASP A 16 -13.33 18.43 -4.90
C ASP A 16 -12.67 17.61 -3.78
N PHE A 17 -12.80 16.28 -3.84
CA PHE A 17 -12.15 15.40 -2.89
C PHE A 17 -10.64 15.37 -3.10
N ILE A 18 -10.18 15.29 -4.36
CA ILE A 18 -8.76 15.28 -4.70
C ILE A 18 -8.08 16.55 -4.18
N GLU A 19 -8.65 17.73 -4.47
CA GLU A 19 -8.08 19.00 -4.05
C GLU A 19 -8.00 19.10 -2.52
N LYS A 20 -9.07 18.69 -1.80
CA LYS A 20 -9.06 18.68 -0.32
C LYS A 20 -8.03 17.70 0.24
N ALA A 21 -8.00 16.47 -0.25
CA ALA A 21 -7.09 15.43 0.24
C ALA A 21 -5.61 15.79 -0.02
N VAL A 22 -5.32 16.39 -1.18
CA VAL A 22 -3.96 16.87 -1.49
C VAL A 22 -3.60 18.07 -0.62
N ALA A 23 -4.52 19.02 -0.40
CA ALA A 23 -4.27 20.16 0.50
C ALA A 23 -4.00 19.72 1.95
N GLU A 24 -4.74 18.74 2.45
CA GLU A 24 -4.50 18.12 3.77
C GLU A 24 -3.16 17.40 3.85
N ALA A 25 -2.79 16.66 2.79
CA ALA A 25 -1.49 16.01 2.72
C ALA A 25 -0.34 17.04 2.73
N ARG A 26 -0.51 18.17 2.02
CA ARG A 26 0.45 19.29 2.03
C ARG A 26 0.55 19.95 3.40
N SER A 27 -0.56 20.24 4.06
CA SER A 27 -0.54 20.88 5.38
C SER A 27 0.08 20.00 6.46
N SER A 28 -0.01 18.68 6.30
CA SER A 28 0.58 17.69 7.20
C SER A 28 2.03 17.37 6.86
N PHE A 29 2.51 17.75 5.67
CA PHE A 29 3.86 17.49 5.21
C PHE A 29 4.83 18.47 5.86
N LYS A 30 5.82 17.94 6.57
CA LYS A 30 6.86 18.73 7.26
C LYS A 30 8.09 19.00 6.39
N GLY A 31 8.02 18.73 5.08
CA GLY A 31 9.11 18.95 4.12
C GLY A 31 8.92 20.23 3.30
N ASP A 32 9.75 20.43 2.28
CA ASP A 32 9.74 21.63 1.44
C ASP A 32 8.44 21.74 0.61
N PRO A 33 7.70 22.87 0.64
CA PRO A 33 6.52 23.08 -0.18
C PRO A 33 6.75 22.93 -1.68
N GLU A 34 7.94 23.27 -2.21
CA GLU A 34 8.23 23.13 -3.65
C GLU A 34 8.39 21.66 -4.08
N GLU A 35 8.75 20.77 -3.14
CA GLU A 35 8.79 19.33 -3.37
C GLU A 35 7.38 18.71 -3.45
N ALA A 36 6.36 19.33 -2.85
CA ALA A 36 5.01 18.77 -2.82
C ALA A 36 4.35 18.66 -4.22
N ASP A 37 4.75 19.50 -5.16
CA ASP A 37 4.24 19.53 -6.54
C ASP A 37 5.09 18.73 -7.53
N ASN A 38 6.26 18.27 -7.11
CA ASN A 38 7.07 17.38 -7.91
C ASN A 38 6.39 16.00 -7.99
N PRO A 39 6.08 15.46 -9.19
CA PRO A 39 5.52 14.13 -9.33
C PRO A 39 6.37 13.09 -8.58
N ASN A 40 7.69 13.28 -8.51
CA ASN A 40 8.63 12.36 -7.87
C ASN A 40 8.53 12.28 -6.34
N THR A 41 7.71 13.11 -5.70
CA THR A 41 7.50 13.07 -4.25
C THR A 41 6.26 12.28 -3.85
N GLY A 42 6.14 11.99 -2.56
CA GLY A 42 5.01 11.23 -2.02
C GLY A 42 3.66 11.89 -2.28
N ILE A 43 3.61 13.22 -2.27
CA ILE A 43 2.37 14.00 -2.52
C ILE A 43 2.02 13.97 -4.01
N GLY A 44 2.98 14.18 -4.90
CA GLY A 44 2.76 14.07 -6.35
C GLY A 44 2.28 12.68 -6.76
N ALA A 45 2.86 11.62 -6.18
CA ALA A 45 2.39 10.24 -6.38
C ALA A 45 0.96 10.03 -5.84
N PHE A 46 0.64 10.59 -4.67
CA PHE A 46 -0.69 10.51 -4.08
C PHE A 46 -1.76 11.22 -4.94
N ARG A 47 -1.48 12.44 -5.42
CA ARG A 47 -2.35 13.15 -6.37
C ARG A 47 -2.58 12.34 -7.64
N PHE A 48 -1.50 11.83 -8.25
CA PHE A 48 -1.59 10.99 -9.46
C PHE A 48 -2.48 9.75 -9.25
N MET A 49 -2.34 9.07 -8.09
CA MET A 49 -3.18 7.92 -7.76
C MET A 49 -4.65 8.29 -7.65
N LEU A 50 -4.98 9.43 -7.02
CA LEU A 50 -6.34 9.91 -6.90
C LEU A 50 -6.94 10.29 -8.27
N GLU A 51 -6.21 11.05 -9.08
CA GLU A 51 -6.65 11.47 -10.41
C GLU A 51 -6.92 10.28 -11.34
N THR A 52 -6.02 9.27 -11.32
CA THR A 52 -6.17 8.05 -12.14
C THR A 52 -7.36 7.18 -11.71
N ASN A 53 -7.85 7.35 -10.48
CA ASN A 53 -8.96 6.57 -9.92
C ASN A 53 -10.23 7.42 -9.74
N LYS A 54 -10.33 8.58 -10.40
CA LYS A 54 -11.52 9.41 -10.38
C LYS A 54 -12.78 8.61 -10.76
N GLY A 55 -13.85 8.83 -10.00
CA GLY A 55 -15.10 8.10 -10.17
C GLY A 55 -15.14 6.73 -9.50
N ARG A 56 -14.02 6.13 -9.08
CA ARG A 56 -14.05 4.90 -8.27
C ARG A 56 -14.55 5.19 -6.86
N THR A 57 -15.16 4.20 -6.23
CA THR A 57 -15.54 4.25 -4.83
C THR A 57 -14.29 4.31 -3.94
N MET A 58 -14.47 4.85 -2.74
CA MET A 58 -13.37 4.92 -1.78
C MET A 58 -12.91 3.54 -1.32
N LEU A 59 -13.80 2.54 -1.30
CA LEU A 59 -13.42 1.15 -1.03
C LEU A 59 -12.45 0.61 -2.09
N GLU A 60 -12.82 0.68 -3.38
CA GLU A 60 -11.99 0.24 -4.51
C GLU A 60 -10.62 0.94 -4.51
N PHE A 61 -10.62 2.26 -4.25
CA PHE A 61 -9.38 3.00 -4.15
C PHE A 61 -8.49 2.51 -3.01
N GLN A 62 -9.07 2.27 -1.84
CA GLN A 62 -8.30 1.82 -0.68
C GLN A 62 -7.80 0.38 -0.83
N GLU A 63 -8.51 -0.50 -1.56
CA GLU A 63 -8.01 -1.82 -1.95
C GLU A 63 -6.79 -1.70 -2.86
N LEU A 64 -6.89 -0.84 -3.89
CA LEU A 64 -5.75 -0.54 -4.77
C LEU A 64 -4.57 0.03 -3.97
N MET A 65 -4.82 0.96 -3.03
CA MET A 65 -3.78 1.52 -2.17
C MET A 65 -3.11 0.45 -1.32
N THR A 66 -3.86 -0.54 -0.82
CA THR A 66 -3.28 -1.65 -0.05
C THR A 66 -2.28 -2.45 -0.90
N VAL A 67 -2.62 -2.74 -2.16
CA VAL A 67 -1.70 -3.37 -3.11
C VAL A 67 -0.43 -2.54 -3.31
N PHE A 68 -0.57 -1.24 -3.56
CA PHE A 68 0.59 -0.36 -3.74
C PHE A 68 1.47 -0.25 -2.49
N GLN A 69 0.87 -0.21 -1.30
CA GLN A 69 1.61 -0.21 -0.04
C GLN A 69 2.40 -1.52 0.15
N LEU A 70 1.81 -2.67 -0.19
CA LEU A 70 2.51 -3.96 -0.16
C LEU A 70 3.66 -4.02 -1.17
N LEU A 71 3.44 -3.58 -2.42
CA LEU A 71 4.48 -3.52 -3.45
C LEU A 71 5.61 -2.56 -3.10
N HIS A 72 5.30 -1.49 -2.36
CA HIS A 72 6.31 -0.60 -1.82
C HIS A 72 7.11 -1.32 -0.73
N TRP A 73 6.41 -1.92 0.23
CA TRP A 73 7.00 -2.58 1.40
C TRP A 73 7.91 -3.76 1.03
N ASN A 74 7.48 -4.63 0.11
CA ASN A 74 8.31 -5.75 -0.34
C ASN A 74 9.39 -5.30 -1.36
N GLY A 75 9.43 -4.02 -1.76
CA GLY A 75 10.43 -3.49 -2.68
C GLY A 75 10.16 -3.73 -4.17
N SER A 76 9.03 -4.35 -4.54
CA SER A 76 8.67 -4.56 -5.95
C SER A 76 8.57 -3.23 -6.72
N LEU A 77 8.04 -2.16 -6.13
CA LEU A 77 8.00 -0.84 -6.80
C LEU A 77 9.40 -0.29 -7.09
N LYS A 78 10.38 -0.56 -6.22
CA LYS A 78 11.77 -0.17 -6.45
C LYS A 78 12.35 -0.96 -7.64
N ALA A 79 12.15 -2.27 -7.65
CA ALA A 79 12.61 -3.12 -8.75
C ALA A 79 11.97 -2.76 -10.11
N MET A 80 10.68 -2.42 -10.13
CA MET A 80 10.00 -1.93 -11.33
C MET A 80 10.57 -0.60 -11.82
N ARG A 81 10.87 0.33 -10.90
CA ARG A 81 11.53 1.59 -11.24
C ARG A 81 12.91 1.36 -11.86
N GLU A 82 13.70 0.44 -11.31
CA GLU A 82 15.02 0.07 -11.85
C GLU A 82 14.93 -0.52 -13.26
N ARG A 83 13.84 -1.24 -13.56
CA ARG A 83 13.50 -1.77 -14.89
C ARG A 83 12.85 -0.74 -15.82
N GLN A 84 12.83 0.55 -15.44
CA GLN A 84 12.24 1.64 -16.22
C GLN A 84 10.72 1.50 -16.46
N CYS A 85 10.00 0.77 -15.60
CA CYS A 85 8.54 0.78 -15.65
C CYS A 85 8.02 2.17 -15.26
N SER A 86 7.20 2.77 -16.11
CA SER A 86 6.54 4.04 -15.81
C SER A 86 5.45 3.85 -14.75
N ARG A 87 5.11 4.93 -14.06
CA ARG A 87 4.02 4.91 -13.07
C ARG A 87 2.67 4.56 -13.70
N GLN A 88 2.44 5.03 -14.93
CA GLN A 88 1.21 4.77 -15.66
C GLN A 88 1.06 3.27 -15.98
N GLU A 89 2.14 2.61 -16.42
CA GLU A 89 2.14 1.17 -16.66
C GLU A 89 1.90 0.38 -15.38
N VAL A 90 2.58 0.73 -14.29
CA VAL A 90 2.39 0.06 -13.00
C VAL A 90 0.96 0.23 -12.49
N VAL A 91 0.40 1.45 -12.55
CA VAL A 91 -1.00 1.68 -12.15
C VAL A 91 -1.96 0.94 -13.07
N ALA A 92 -1.78 0.95 -14.38
CA ALA A 92 -2.64 0.23 -15.30
C ALA A 92 -2.64 -1.29 -15.02
N HIS A 93 -1.47 -1.86 -14.72
CA HIS A 93 -1.32 -3.29 -14.40
C HIS A 93 -2.04 -3.69 -13.11
N TYR A 94 -1.98 -2.87 -12.06
CA TYR A 94 -2.59 -3.18 -10.77
C TYR A 94 -4.01 -2.64 -10.58
N SER A 95 -4.49 -1.73 -11.45
CA SER A 95 -5.80 -1.08 -11.30
C SER A 95 -6.99 -2.03 -11.31
N ASN A 96 -6.85 -3.21 -11.93
CA ASN A 96 -7.89 -4.23 -12.00
C ASN A 96 -7.47 -5.55 -11.32
N ARG A 97 -6.34 -5.54 -10.61
CA ARG A 97 -5.81 -6.73 -9.96
C ARG A 97 -6.09 -6.66 -8.48
N ALA A 98 -7.02 -7.48 -8.01
CA ALA A 98 -7.25 -7.66 -6.58
C ALA A 98 -6.02 -8.31 -5.92
N LEU A 99 -5.88 -8.10 -4.61
CA LEU A 99 -4.90 -8.84 -3.82
C LEU A 99 -5.35 -10.29 -3.68
N ASP A 100 -4.86 -11.13 -4.59
CA ASP A 100 -5.18 -12.55 -4.70
C ASP A 100 -4.13 -13.44 -3.99
N ASP A 101 -4.42 -14.73 -3.91
CA ASP A 101 -3.55 -15.71 -3.24
C ASP A 101 -2.22 -15.89 -3.97
N ASP A 102 -2.18 -15.70 -5.29
CA ASP A 102 -0.96 -15.74 -6.09
C ASP A 102 -0.02 -14.59 -5.70
N MET A 103 -0.54 -13.37 -5.58
CA MET A 103 0.24 -12.22 -5.12
C MET A 103 0.75 -12.42 -3.70
N ARG A 104 -0.09 -12.89 -2.78
CA ARG A 104 0.34 -13.18 -1.39
C ARG A 104 1.43 -14.25 -1.35
N SER A 105 1.27 -15.32 -2.13
CA SER A 105 2.24 -16.40 -2.22
C SER A 105 3.57 -15.93 -2.81
N GLN A 106 3.55 -15.11 -3.87
CA GLN A 106 4.77 -14.54 -4.44
C GLN A 106 5.50 -13.64 -3.43
N MET A 107 4.78 -12.79 -2.71
CA MET A 107 5.38 -11.95 -1.67
C MET A 107 5.92 -12.79 -0.49
N ALA A 108 5.26 -13.88 -0.14
CA ALA A 108 5.77 -14.81 0.87
C ALA A 108 7.08 -15.46 0.42
N LEU A 109 7.17 -15.91 -0.84
CA LEU A 109 8.40 -16.46 -1.41
C LEU A 109 9.56 -15.44 -1.38
N ASP A 110 9.29 -14.17 -1.68
CA ASP A 110 10.31 -13.12 -1.57
C ASP A 110 10.86 -13.00 -0.14
N TRP A 111 10.01 -13.16 0.88
CA TRP A 111 10.42 -13.15 2.28
C TRP A 111 11.15 -14.41 2.72
N ILE A 112 10.78 -15.58 2.17
CA ILE A 112 11.51 -16.83 2.38
C ILE A 112 12.93 -16.72 1.83
N ALA A 113 13.10 -16.15 0.63
CA ALA A 113 14.42 -15.90 0.05
C ALA A 113 15.26 -14.98 0.95
N ARG A 114 14.67 -13.91 1.50
CA ARG A 114 15.36 -13.02 2.45
C ARG A 114 15.78 -13.71 3.74
N GLU A 115 14.97 -14.63 4.26
CA GLU A 115 15.31 -15.42 5.44
C GLU A 115 16.52 -16.34 5.17
N GLN A 116 16.60 -16.91 3.96
CA GLN A 116 17.74 -17.72 3.53
C GLN A 116 19.03 -16.89 3.40
N GLU A 117 18.92 -15.65 2.92
CA GLU A 117 20.06 -14.73 2.80
C GLU A 117 20.47 -14.11 4.15
N ASN A 118 19.51 -13.85 5.03
CA ASN A 118 19.69 -13.19 6.32
C ASN A 118 18.79 -13.83 7.38
N SER A 119 19.34 -14.81 8.09
CA SER A 119 18.61 -15.54 9.11
C SER A 119 17.99 -14.63 10.18
N GLY A 120 16.74 -14.93 10.53
CA GLY A 120 15.89 -14.17 11.43
C GLY A 120 15.28 -12.91 10.84
N ALA A 121 15.49 -12.60 9.55
CA ALA A 121 14.86 -11.43 8.92
C ALA A 121 13.32 -11.53 8.92
N LEU A 122 12.79 -12.72 8.61
CA LEU A 122 11.34 -12.98 8.57
C LEU A 122 10.72 -12.83 9.96
N GLY A 123 11.33 -13.45 10.98
CA GLY A 123 10.85 -13.36 12.36
C GLY A 123 10.88 -11.93 12.91
N ARG A 124 11.93 -11.16 12.59
CA ARG A 124 12.03 -9.74 12.96
C ARG A 124 10.93 -8.92 12.31
N GLU A 125 10.71 -9.08 11.01
CA GLU A 125 9.68 -8.33 10.29
C GLU A 125 8.27 -8.69 10.77
N LEU A 126 8.01 -9.97 11.05
CA LEU A 126 6.73 -10.42 11.61
C LEU A 126 6.44 -9.72 12.95
N GLY A 127 7.42 -9.69 13.85
CA GLY A 127 7.28 -8.99 15.13
C GLY A 127 7.06 -7.47 14.98
N LEU A 128 7.67 -6.84 13.98
CA LEU A 128 7.40 -5.43 13.65
C LEU A 128 5.97 -5.25 13.12
N SER A 129 5.53 -6.11 12.20
CA SER A 129 4.20 -6.05 11.61
C SER A 129 3.08 -6.22 12.63
N GLU A 130 3.28 -7.08 13.64
CA GLU A 130 2.31 -7.27 14.73
C GLU A 130 2.17 -6.02 15.60
N ARG A 131 3.28 -5.36 15.93
CA ARG A 131 3.28 -4.10 16.68
C ARG A 131 2.67 -2.96 15.89
N GLU A 132 2.96 -2.88 14.59
CA GLU A 132 2.35 -1.90 13.68
C GLU A 132 0.84 -2.08 13.60
N LEU A 133 0.37 -3.32 13.47
CA LEU A 133 -1.06 -3.64 13.44
C LEU A 133 -1.75 -3.23 14.74
N GLU A 134 -1.15 -3.54 15.90
CA GLU A 134 -1.72 -3.16 17.19
C GLU A 134 -1.74 -1.65 17.38
N THR A 135 -0.66 -0.95 16.99
CA THR A 135 -0.59 0.51 17.04
C THR A 135 -1.66 1.14 16.15
N ALA A 136 -1.85 0.64 14.94
CA ALA A 136 -2.88 1.11 14.02
C ALA A 136 -4.29 0.88 14.59
N ARG A 137 -4.52 -0.28 15.22
CA ARG A 137 -5.78 -0.64 15.88
C ARG A 137 -6.12 0.32 17.02
N LEU A 138 -5.16 0.58 17.92
CA LEU A 138 -5.33 1.49 19.05
C LEU A 138 -5.55 2.94 18.61
N ALA A 139 -4.92 3.35 17.51
CA ALA A 139 -5.08 4.69 16.93
C ALA A 139 -6.32 4.84 16.03
N GLY A 140 -7.14 3.79 15.86
CA GLY A 140 -8.31 3.82 14.98
C GLY A 140 -7.99 4.05 13.50
N ARG A 141 -6.78 3.68 13.06
CA ARG A 141 -6.30 3.85 11.69
C ARG A 141 -6.81 2.71 10.78
N GLU A 142 -6.64 2.90 9.48
CA GLU A 142 -6.91 1.88 8.47
C GLU A 142 -6.07 0.61 8.74
N LEU A 143 -6.69 -0.57 8.66
CA LEU A 143 -6.09 -1.84 9.09
C LEU A 143 -5.80 -2.81 7.95
N ARG A 144 -6.26 -2.56 6.72
CA ARG A 144 -6.03 -3.50 5.60
C ARG A 144 -4.55 -3.79 5.36
N PHE A 145 -3.75 -2.75 5.15
CA PHE A 145 -2.31 -2.91 4.94
C PHE A 145 -1.59 -3.67 6.07
N PRO A 146 -1.67 -3.27 7.35
CA PRO A 146 -0.96 -3.98 8.41
C PRO A 146 -1.48 -5.41 8.65
N LYS A 147 -2.75 -5.70 8.32
CA LYS A 147 -3.28 -7.07 8.34
C LYS A 147 -2.68 -7.92 7.22
N GLU A 148 -2.76 -7.46 5.98
CA GLU A 148 -2.22 -8.19 4.82
C GLU A 148 -0.71 -8.41 4.95
N LYS A 149 0.02 -7.39 5.42
CA LYS A 149 1.46 -7.50 5.72
C LYS A 149 1.74 -8.64 6.71
N LYS A 150 0.98 -8.72 7.82
CA LYS A 150 1.11 -9.79 8.81
C LYS A 150 0.77 -11.15 8.19
N ASP A 151 -0.32 -11.25 7.44
CA ASP A 151 -0.80 -12.51 6.88
C ASP A 151 0.20 -13.09 5.86
N ILE A 152 0.81 -12.26 5.02
CA ILE A 152 1.89 -12.65 4.09
C ILE A 152 3.12 -13.17 4.85
N LEU A 153 3.53 -12.50 5.93
CA LEU A 153 4.66 -12.92 6.76
C LEU A 153 4.37 -14.24 7.49
N MET A 154 3.15 -14.42 7.99
CA MET A 154 2.71 -15.67 8.60
C MET A 154 2.69 -16.82 7.59
N LEU A 155 2.26 -16.57 6.35
CA LEU A 155 2.31 -17.54 5.25
C LEU A 155 3.75 -17.99 5.00
N ALA A 156 4.68 -17.04 4.87
CA ALA A 156 6.11 -17.35 4.71
C ALA A 156 6.67 -18.14 5.91
N HIS A 157 6.34 -17.72 7.14
CA HIS A 157 6.84 -18.37 8.36
C HIS A 157 6.36 -19.82 8.48
N THR A 158 5.11 -20.07 8.11
CA THR A 158 4.53 -21.43 8.10
C THR A 158 5.25 -22.33 7.10
N GLN A 159 5.57 -21.83 5.92
CA GLN A 159 6.29 -22.58 4.89
C GLN A 159 7.74 -22.89 5.26
N VAL A 160 8.42 -22.00 6.01
CA VAL A 160 9.80 -22.23 6.48
C VAL A 160 9.86 -23.19 7.67
N SER A 161 8.80 -23.22 8.49
CA SER A 161 8.71 -24.07 9.69
C SER A 161 8.18 -25.49 9.40
N SER A 162 7.76 -25.75 8.15
CA SER A 162 7.24 -27.04 7.68
C SER A 162 8.36 -27.90 7.11
#